data_AF-A0A4U2ZWU9-F1
#
_entry.id   AF-A0A4U2ZWU9-F1
#
_cell.length_a   1.000
_cell.length_b   1.000
_cell.length_c   1.000
_cell.angle_alpha   90.00
_cell.angle_beta   90.00
_cell.angle_gamma   90.00
#
_symmetry.space_group_name_H-M   'P 1'
#
loop_
_entity.id
_entity.type
_entity.pdbx_description
1 polymer ?
#
loop_
_entity_poly.entity_id
_entity_poly.type
_entity_poly.pdbx_seq_one_letter_code
_entity_poly.pdbx_strand_id
1 'polypeptide(L)'
;MLDKKAIGKRIEQIKNSHIPPLSYTELGERLRNKDGKPISKGTVNSWVRGFGIPIYEVIEQIARIGGVTTEWIYTGKEMLKLICEGCKEELIIESNNTLLCPKCSVKFKLSKL
;
A
#
# COMPACT_ATOMS: atom_id res chain seq x y z
N MET A 1 -4.96 -13.26 13.53
CA MET A 1 -5.99 -12.21 13.37
C MET A 1 -5.28 -10.91 13.01
N LEU A 2 -5.80 -10.12 12.06
CA LEU A 2 -5.18 -8.85 11.67
C LEU A 2 -5.33 -7.81 12.80
N ASP A 3 -4.26 -7.07 13.09
CA ASP A 3 -4.27 -5.97 14.07
C ASP A 3 -4.89 -4.72 13.44
N LYS A 4 -6.18 -4.52 13.69
CA LYS A 4 -6.95 -3.38 13.18
C LYS A 4 -6.38 -2.03 13.62
N LYS A 5 -5.82 -1.94 14.83
CA LYS A 5 -5.29 -0.70 15.37
C LYS A 5 -3.96 -0.34 14.71
N ALA A 6 -3.11 -1.34 14.46
CA ALA A 6 -1.88 -1.14 13.70
C ALA A 6 -2.17 -0.74 12.24
N ILE A 7 -3.16 -1.38 11.60
CA ILE A 7 -3.62 -1.00 10.25
C ILE A 7 -4.13 0.45 10.24
N GLY A 8 -4.98 0.82 11.19
CA GLY A 8 -5.51 2.18 11.31
C GLY A 8 -4.42 3.25 11.43
N LYS A 9 -3.39 3.00 12.25
CA LYS A 9 -2.22 3.87 12.37
C LYS A 9 -1.46 4.04 11.05
N ARG A 10 -1.32 2.98 10.25
CA ARG A 10 -0.64 3.06 8.95
C ARG A 10 -1.46 3.83 7.90
N ILE A 11 -2.78 3.71 7.94
CA ILE A 11 -3.67 4.56 7.12
C ILE A 11 -3.49 6.04 7.52
N GLU A 12 -3.39 6.32 8.82
CA GLU A 12 -3.12 7.68 9.31
C GLU A 12 -1.75 8.21 8.89
N GLN A 13 -0.71 7.36 8.90
CA GLN A 13 0.62 7.71 8.39
C GLN A 13 0.59 8.10 6.91
N ILE A 14 -0.10 7.33 6.06
CA ILE A 14 -0.26 7.63 4.62
C ILE A 14 -0.97 8.97 4.41
N LYS A 15 -2.04 9.23 5.18
CA LYS A 15 -2.76 10.51 5.15
C LYS A 15 -1.83 11.68 5.49
N ASN A 16 -0.98 11.49 6.50
CA ASN A 16 -0.08 12.52 7.04
C ASN A 16 1.21 12.70 6.24
N SER A 17 1.63 11.72 5.43
CA SER A 17 2.83 11.82 4.59
C SER A 17 2.63 12.69 3.34
N HIS A 18 1.38 13.03 3.01
CA HIS A 18 1.08 13.99 1.96
C HIS A 18 1.53 15.40 2.34
N ILE A 19 1.89 16.20 1.34
CA ILE A 19 2.27 17.61 1.51
C ILE A 19 1.34 18.46 0.64
N PRO A 20 0.37 19.19 1.25
CA PRO A 20 0.02 19.19 2.68
C PRO A 20 -0.66 17.88 3.14
N PRO A 21 -0.65 17.57 4.45
CA PRO A 21 -1.36 16.42 5.00
C PRO A 21 -2.85 16.45 4.65
N LEU A 22 -3.40 15.31 4.24
CA LEU A 22 -4.82 15.23 3.91
C LEU A 22 -5.67 15.27 5.18
N SER A 23 -6.82 15.90 5.14
CA SER A 23 -7.89 15.66 6.10
C SER A 23 -8.55 14.29 5.87
N TYR A 24 -9.33 13.81 6.84
CA TYR A 24 -10.13 12.59 6.65
C TYR A 24 -11.19 12.73 5.56
N THR A 25 -11.70 13.95 5.34
CA THR A 25 -12.64 14.23 4.25
C THR A 25 -11.93 14.08 2.91
N GLU A 26 -10.79 14.74 2.72
CA GLU A 26 -10.03 14.69 1.46
C GLU A 26 -9.54 13.26 1.13
N LEU A 27 -9.10 12.50 2.14
CA LEU A 27 -8.76 11.09 1.93
C LEU A 27 -10.00 10.30 1.48
N GLY A 28 -11.14 10.50 2.12
CA GLY A 28 -12.40 9.85 1.75
C GLY A 28 -12.87 10.19 0.33
N GLU A 29 -12.69 11.43 -0.11
CA GLU A 29 -13.03 11.92 -1.45
C GLU A 29 -12.17 11.31 -2.55
N ARG A 30 -10.93 10.91 -2.24
CA ARG A 30 -10.01 10.23 -3.17
C ARG A 30 -10.27 8.73 -3.30
N LEU A 31 -11.04 8.14 -2.39
CA LEU A 31 -11.34 6.70 -2.37
C LEU A 31 -12.70 6.41 -2.99
N ARG A 32 -12.88 5.18 -3.48
CA ARG A 32 -14.14 4.68 -4.05
C ARG A 32 -14.57 3.40 -3.34
N ASN A 33 -15.82 3.37 -2.89
CA ASN A 33 -16.45 2.15 -2.41
C ASN A 33 -16.85 1.24 -3.61
N LYS A 34 -17.45 0.08 -3.31
CA LYS A 34 -17.92 -0.88 -4.32
C LYS A 34 -18.92 -0.30 -5.35
N ASP A 35 -19.62 0.77 -4.99
CA ASP A 35 -20.61 1.44 -5.84
C ASP A 35 -20.01 2.63 -6.60
N GLY A 36 -18.69 2.81 -6.55
CA GLY A 36 -17.99 3.93 -7.19
C GLY A 36 -18.22 5.28 -6.50
N LYS A 37 -18.73 5.30 -5.26
CA LYS A 37 -18.98 6.54 -4.50
C LYS A 37 -17.81 6.88 -3.58
N PRO A 38 -17.58 8.18 -3.30
CA PRO A 38 -16.65 8.62 -2.27
C PRO A 38 -16.92 7.99 -0.90
N ILE A 39 -15.87 7.82 -0.12
CA ILE A 39 -15.96 7.24 1.22
C ILE A 39 -16.14 8.36 2.24
N SER A 40 -17.08 8.20 3.17
CA SER A 40 -17.36 9.24 4.15
C SER A 40 -16.20 9.46 5.13
N LYS A 41 -16.03 10.71 5.60
CA LYS A 41 -15.11 11.08 6.69
C LYS A 41 -15.25 10.16 7.90
N GLY A 42 -16.49 9.83 8.30
CA GLY A 42 -16.77 8.99 9.47
C GLY A 42 -16.25 7.57 9.30
N THR A 43 -16.40 7.01 8.09
CA THR A 43 -15.86 5.69 7.75
C THR A 43 -14.33 5.68 7.79
N VAL A 44 -13.67 6.69 7.21
CA VAL A 44 -12.20 6.83 7.27
C VAL A 44 -11.71 6.92 8.72
N ASN A 45 -12.34 7.76 9.53
CA ASN A 45 -12.01 7.91 10.95
C ASN A 45 -12.21 6.60 11.73
N SER A 46 -13.24 5.82 11.40
CA SER A 46 -13.49 4.50 12.00
C SER A 46 -12.35 3.51 11.74
N TRP A 47 -11.77 3.53 10.54
CA TRP A 47 -10.60 2.70 10.21
C TRP A 47 -9.35 3.14 10.94
N VAL A 48 -9.06 4.43 10.96
CA VAL A 48 -7.90 4.99 11.69
C VAL A 48 -7.94 4.63 13.18
N ARG A 49 -9.14 4.65 13.78
CA ARG A 49 -9.35 4.25 15.19
C ARG A 49 -9.32 2.73 15.43
N GLY A 50 -9.25 1.92 14.37
CA GLY A 50 -9.17 0.46 14.46
C GLY A 50 -10.52 -0.25 14.69
N PHE A 51 -11.65 0.42 14.46
CA PHE A 51 -12.98 -0.21 14.61
C PHE A 51 -13.35 -1.11 13.42
N GLY A 52 -12.72 -0.91 12.28
CA GLY A 52 -12.90 -1.73 11.09
C GLY A 52 -11.65 -1.72 10.21
N ILE A 53 -11.60 -2.66 9.27
CA ILE A 53 -10.60 -2.69 8.21
C ILE A 53 -11.34 -2.35 6.90
N PRO A 54 -10.81 -1.46 6.05
CA PRO A 54 -11.36 -1.26 4.71
C PRO A 54 -11.37 -2.57 3.91
N ILE A 55 -12.26 -2.68 2.94
CA ILE A 55 -12.22 -3.81 2.00
C ILE A 55 -10.92 -3.74 1.16
N TYR A 56 -10.51 -4.87 0.58
CA TYR A 56 -9.23 -5.00 -0.08
C TYR A 56 -9.03 -3.97 -1.20
N GLU A 57 -10.05 -3.72 -2.01
CA GLU A 57 -10.03 -2.77 -3.12
C GLU A 57 -9.80 -1.33 -2.64
N VAL A 58 -10.25 -1.01 -1.43
CA VAL A 58 -9.99 0.29 -0.80
C VAL A 58 -8.57 0.33 -0.24
N ILE A 59 -8.07 -0.78 0.32
CA ILE A 59 -6.67 -0.89 0.77
C ILE A 59 -5.71 -0.71 -0.41
N GLU A 60 -6.00 -1.27 -1.59
CA GLU A 60 -5.20 -1.03 -2.80
C GLU A 60 -5.17 0.45 -3.20
N GLN A 61 -6.32 1.14 -3.13
CA GLN A 61 -6.38 2.57 -3.42
C GLN A 61 -5.55 3.38 -2.40
N ILE A 62 -5.67 3.07 -1.11
CA ILE A 62 -4.87 3.71 -0.04
C ILE A 62 -3.38 3.44 -0.26
N ALA A 63 -3.00 2.23 -0.65
CA ALA A 63 -1.62 1.85 -0.94
C ALA A 63 -1.04 2.68 -2.10
N ARG A 64 -1.81 2.84 -3.19
CA ARG A 64 -1.44 3.71 -4.33
C ARG A 64 -1.28 5.16 -3.92
N ILE A 65 -2.21 5.69 -3.13
CA ILE A 65 -2.14 7.05 -2.58
C ILE A 65 -0.87 7.25 -1.76
N GLY A 66 -0.50 6.27 -0.94
CA GLY A 66 0.69 6.33 -0.07
C GLY A 66 2.01 5.94 -0.73
N GLY A 67 2.02 5.44 -1.96
CA GLY A 67 3.22 4.87 -2.57
C GLY A 67 3.77 3.65 -1.82
N VAL A 68 2.90 2.88 -1.17
CA VAL A 68 3.25 1.69 -0.38
C VAL A 68 2.52 0.46 -0.91
N THR A 69 2.79 -0.70 -0.33
CA THR A 69 2.11 -1.96 -0.68
C THR A 69 0.94 -2.23 0.25
N THR A 70 -0.03 -3.01 -0.22
CA THR A 70 -1.14 -3.50 0.63
C THR A 70 -0.62 -4.32 1.81
N GLU A 71 0.41 -5.13 1.58
CA GLU A 71 1.10 -5.92 2.61
C GLU A 71 1.69 -5.02 3.70
N TRP A 72 2.37 -3.92 3.34
CA TRP A 72 2.87 -2.97 4.33
C TRP A 72 1.74 -2.39 5.19
N ILE A 73 0.58 -2.08 4.62
CA ILE A 73 -0.58 -1.61 5.39
C ILE A 73 -1.07 -2.68 6.37
N TYR A 74 -1.10 -3.96 5.95
CA TYR A 74 -1.57 -5.05 6.82
C TYR A 74 -0.57 -5.42 7.91
N THR A 75 0.71 -5.50 7.60
CA THR A 75 1.72 -6.10 8.50
C THR A 75 2.75 -5.11 9.01
N GLY A 76 2.89 -3.95 8.39
CA GLY A 76 3.94 -2.97 8.69
C GLY A 76 5.33 -3.41 8.26
N LYS A 77 5.45 -4.55 7.58
CA LYS A 77 6.72 -5.04 7.04
C LYS A 77 6.97 -4.35 5.71
N GLU A 78 8.14 -3.76 5.56
CA GLU A 78 8.61 -3.34 4.24
C GLU A 78 8.71 -4.56 3.34
N MET A 79 8.31 -4.43 2.07
CA MET A 79 8.67 -5.46 1.11
C MET A 79 10.18 -5.45 0.98
N LEU A 80 10.77 -6.64 1.09
CA LEU A 80 12.19 -6.83 0.83
C LEU A 80 12.48 -6.32 -0.58
N LYS A 81 13.27 -5.25 -0.64
CA LYS A 81 13.84 -4.77 -1.90
C LYS A 81 14.80 -5.84 -2.39
N LEU A 82 14.48 -6.43 -3.53
CA LEU A 82 15.38 -7.37 -4.16
C LEU A 82 16.41 -6.55 -4.95
N ILE A 83 17.68 -6.88 -4.77
CA ILE A 83 18.78 -6.14 -5.37
C ILE A 83 19.43 -7.03 -6.43
N CYS A 84 19.73 -6.45 -7.59
CA CYS A 84 20.49 -7.12 -8.64
C CYS A 84 21.91 -7.41 -8.14
N GLU A 85 22.30 -8.69 -8.11
CA GLU A 85 23.61 -9.09 -7.61
C GLU A 85 24.77 -8.43 -8.39
N GLY A 86 24.61 -8.28 -9.70
CA GLY A 86 25.65 -7.78 -10.61
C GLY A 86 25.87 -6.27 -10.59
N CYS A 87 24.86 -5.46 -10.29
CA CYS A 87 24.98 -4.00 -10.35
C CYS A 87 24.46 -3.24 -9.12
N LYS A 88 23.95 -3.96 -8.12
CA LYS A 88 23.39 -3.43 -6.87
C LYS A 88 22.17 -2.51 -7.02
N GLU A 89 21.52 -2.53 -8.18
CA GLU A 89 20.28 -1.79 -8.45
C GLU A 89 19.04 -2.53 -7.92
N GLU A 90 17.98 -1.79 -7.54
CA GLU A 90 16.70 -2.37 -7.13
C GLU A 90 16.00 -3.07 -8.31
N LEU A 91 15.53 -4.30 -8.09
CA LEU A 91 14.81 -5.08 -9.08
C LEU A 91 13.34 -4.66 -9.15
N ILE A 92 12.82 -4.54 -10.36
CA ILE A 92 11.42 -4.20 -10.63
C ILE A 92 10.63 -5.50 -10.77
N ILE A 93 9.50 -5.64 -10.07
CA ILE A 93 8.58 -6.76 -10.25
C ILE A 93 7.78 -6.54 -11.53
N GLU A 94 8.05 -7.35 -12.55
CA GLU A 94 7.19 -7.54 -13.71
C GLU A 94 6.06 -8.55 -13.38
N SER A 95 5.12 -8.73 -14.31
CA SER A 95 4.06 -9.73 -14.19
C SER A 95 4.62 -11.17 -14.08
N ASN A 96 3.81 -12.07 -13.52
CA ASN A 96 4.14 -13.50 -13.37
C ASN A 96 5.39 -13.81 -12.54
N ASN A 97 5.64 -13.03 -11.48
CA ASN A 97 6.80 -13.21 -10.60
C ASN A 97 8.16 -13.10 -11.31
N THR A 98 8.19 -12.38 -12.44
CA THR A 98 9.43 -12.03 -13.13
C THR A 98 9.97 -10.74 -12.53
N LEU A 99 11.27 -10.67 -12.30
CA LEU A 99 11.95 -9.46 -11.84
C LEU A 99 12.84 -8.96 -12.96
N LEU A 100 12.88 -7.66 -13.20
CA LEU A 100 13.79 -7.03 -14.16
C LEU A 100 14.77 -6.12 -13.43
N CYS A 101 16.06 -6.27 -13.71
CA CYS A 101 17.03 -5.25 -13.36
C CYS A 101 17.00 -4.14 -14.42
N PRO A 102 16.65 -2.89 -14.08
CA PRO A 102 16.56 -1.81 -15.07
C PRO A 102 17.92 -1.41 -15.65
N LYS A 103 19.01 -1.70 -14.92
CA LYS A 103 20.37 -1.33 -15.30
C LYS A 103 21.08 -2.41 -16.13
N CYS A 104 20.87 -3.68 -15.80
CA CYS A 104 21.49 -4.80 -16.51
C CYS A 104 20.58 -5.40 -17.58
N SER A 105 19.29 -5.05 -17.61
CA SER A 105 18.25 -5.68 -18.43
C SER A 105 18.11 -7.19 -18.22
N VAL A 106 18.65 -7.71 -17.11
CA VAL A 106 18.59 -9.13 -16.72
C VAL A 106 17.26 -9.42 -16.05
N LYS A 107 16.64 -10.54 -16.44
CA LYS A 107 15.40 -11.03 -15.86
C LYS A 107 15.66 -12.17 -14.87
N PHE A 108 14.99 -12.15 -13.74
CA PHE A 108 14.99 -13.20 -12.73
C PHE A 108 13.58 -13.77 -12.59
N LYS A 109 13.44 -15.04 -12.23
CA LYS A 109 12.15 -15.65 -11.95
C LYS A 109 12.13 -16.09 -10.50
N LEU A 110 11.15 -15.61 -9.74
CA LEU A 110 10.96 -16.08 -8.37
C LEU A 110 10.38 -17.49 -8.41
N SER A 111 11.16 -18.46 -7.95
CA SER A 111 10.67 -19.80 -7.62
C SER A 111 10.27 -19.84 -6.15
N LYS A 112 9.07 -20.34 -5.85
CA LYS A 112 8.75 -20.74 -4.47
C LYS A 112 9.58 -21.99 -4.16
N LEU A 113 10.33 -21.93 -3.06
CA LEU A 113 10.93 -23.10 -2.42
C LEU A 113 9.83 -23.97 -1.79
#